data_AF-A0A1Q3QTS2-F1
#
_entry.id   AF-A0A1Q3QTS2-F1
#
_cell.length_a   1.000
_cell.length_b   1.000
_cell.length_c   1.000
_cell.angle_alpha   90.00
_cell.angle_beta   90.00
_cell.angle_gamma   90.00
#
_symmetry.space_group_name_H-M   'P 1'
#
loop_
_entity.id
_entity.type
_entity.pdbx_description
1 polymer ?
#
loop_
_entity_poly.entity_id
_entity_poly.type
_entity_poly.pdbx_seq_one_letter_code
_entity_poly.pdbx_strand_id
1 'polypeptide(L)'
;MKAGRIVVIAILAVVALGAVSALCIKWRGFSASSTPPAIETGVARSIRNFAIPGAERKRTNPFTNDDMALEQGREQFLARCATCHGVDGHGKTVIGANEYPRVPDLHSDLTQQMGDGEIHYIIQNGVQLTGMPAMQGIHSETDSNSWKLVSYIRSFRSPTRQEATLQKSIMGSAHYVGSESCAKCHAATYERWKKTPMANVVRDPRQHPDTIIPDIRTNNIARFTLDQVALVYGSKWKQRYFTKIGDNYYPLPVQWDIGNKKWMKYHVPDTGADWWAKYYPSDNMQRPTGPTCDGCHSVNYDIHTKQVTEWNVGCERCHGPGSEHVARPTRMNILNPSAMDDVASDDTCIQCHSQGRPRAGLIDGKAYDWPVGYHVGLRLADYWKLEDITLGQTDFFHYADGTGHKNRMQGNDFVQSVMYRHGVTCATCHDVHGTDNDAQLREPAQKLCLSCHGPNSPNGPHTASLEEHTHHKNDSPGSQCVACHMPKIEKQGVPGSFVSSHTFQFITPAMTDKYKMLNPCTSCHTDKSTIWANKELLSWKTTSPWRVEQ
;
A
#
# COMPACT_ATOMS: atom_id res chain seq x y z
N MET A 1 68.38 21.37 8.03
CA MET A 1 67.55 22.48 8.57
C MET A 1 66.18 22.65 7.89
N LYS A 2 66.01 22.40 6.58
CA LYS A 2 64.71 22.59 5.89
C LYS A 2 63.63 21.58 6.29
N ALA A 3 63.98 20.29 6.47
CA ALA A 3 63.04 19.23 6.86
C ALA A 3 62.44 19.44 8.27
N GLY A 4 63.25 19.85 9.25
CA GLY A 4 62.76 20.12 10.61
C GLY A 4 61.78 21.30 10.70
N ARG A 5 61.98 22.34 9.88
CA ARG A 5 61.02 23.46 9.77
C ARG A 5 59.70 23.02 9.14
N ILE A 6 59.72 22.16 8.12
CA ILE A 6 58.52 21.64 7.48
C ILE A 6 57.71 20.78 8.46
N VAL A 7 58.36 19.91 9.24
CA VAL A 7 57.70 19.08 10.25
C VAL A 7 57.08 19.93 11.36
N VAL A 8 57.79 20.95 11.85
CA VAL A 8 57.25 21.87 12.86
C VAL A 8 56.06 22.66 12.33
N ILE A 9 56.12 23.16 11.09
CA ILE A 9 54.99 23.87 10.45
C ILE A 9 53.80 22.93 10.28
N ALA A 10 54.01 21.67 9.88
CA ALA A 10 52.95 20.69 9.74
C ALA A 10 52.29 20.36 11.08
N ILE A 11 53.08 20.17 12.15
CA ILE A 11 52.56 19.92 13.50
C ILE A 11 51.75 21.13 13.99
N LEU A 12 52.28 22.35 13.82
CA LEU A 12 51.57 23.58 14.21
C LEU A 12 50.28 23.75 13.42
N ALA A 13 50.25 23.41 12.13
CA ALA A 13 49.04 23.45 11.31
C ALA A 13 47.99 22.45 11.81
N VAL A 14 48.39 21.22 12.16
CA VAL A 14 47.48 20.20 12.72
C VAL A 14 46.93 20.63 14.08
N VAL A 15 47.78 21.17 14.96
CA VAL A 15 47.35 21.68 16.28
C VAL A 15 46.40 22.86 16.12
N ALA A 16 46.70 23.79 15.21
CA ALA A 16 45.84 24.93 14.92
C ALA A 16 44.49 24.48 14.34
N LEU A 17 44.48 23.53 13.40
CA LEU A 17 43.26 22.91 12.88
C LEU A 17 42.45 22.24 14.00
N GLY A 18 43.10 21.47 14.87
CA GLY A 18 42.44 20.82 16.01
C GLY A 18 41.82 21.83 16.99
N ALA A 19 42.53 22.92 17.30
CA ALA A 19 42.03 23.99 18.17
C ALA A 19 40.84 24.74 17.54
N VAL A 20 40.92 25.05 16.23
CA VAL A 20 39.82 25.67 15.48
C VAL A 20 38.61 24.74 15.44
N SER A 21 38.77 23.45 15.13
CA SER A 21 37.69 22.46 15.14
C SER A 21 37.05 22.34 16.53
N ALA A 22 37.83 22.31 17.61
CA ALA A 22 37.32 22.26 18.98
C ALA A 22 36.53 23.52 19.35
N LEU A 23 37.01 24.71 18.96
CA LEU A 23 36.29 25.98 19.15
C LEU A 23 34.98 26.01 18.35
N CYS A 24 35.00 25.57 17.09
CA CYS A 24 33.82 25.46 16.25
C CYS A 24 32.77 24.50 16.85
N ILE A 25 33.19 23.32 17.32
CA ILE A 25 32.30 22.35 17.98
C ILE A 25 31.73 22.93 19.28
N LYS A 26 32.56 23.62 20.08
CA LYS A 26 32.12 24.28 21.32
C LYS A 26 31.08 25.37 21.06
N TRP A 27 31.23 26.15 20.00
CA TRP A 27 30.33 27.26 19.68
C TRP A 27 29.05 26.80 18.96
N ARG A 28 29.15 25.80 18.08
CA ARG A 28 28.01 25.26 17.32
C ARG A 28 27.21 24.20 18.09
N GLY A 29 27.84 23.51 19.05
CA GLY A 29 27.33 22.28 19.63
C GLY A 29 27.43 21.08 18.66
N PHE A 30 27.07 19.89 19.11
CA PHE A 30 26.92 18.70 18.26
C PHE A 30 25.44 18.30 18.18
N SER A 31 24.99 17.88 17.00
CA SER A 31 23.63 17.37 16.80
C SER A 31 23.61 16.38 15.64
N ALA A 32 23.04 15.20 15.88
CA ALA A 32 22.85 14.18 14.85
C ALA A 32 21.85 14.64 13.77
N SER A 33 20.99 15.60 14.09
CA SER A 33 20.05 16.18 13.12
C SER A 33 20.67 17.23 12.19
N SER A 34 21.94 17.58 12.37
CA SER A 34 22.65 18.53 11.50
C SER A 34 22.94 17.94 10.12
N THR A 35 22.86 18.77 9.08
CA THR A 35 23.36 18.38 7.75
C THR A 35 24.89 18.49 7.72
N PRO A 36 25.63 17.40 7.40
CA PRO A 36 27.08 17.45 7.27
C PRO A 36 27.48 18.36 6.09
N PRO A 37 28.52 19.20 6.24
CA PRO A 37 29.07 19.97 5.13
C PRO A 37 29.53 19.06 3.97
N ALA A 38 29.54 19.59 2.75
CA ALA A 38 29.95 18.84 1.57
C ALA A 38 31.39 18.29 1.66
N ILE A 39 32.31 19.07 2.25
CA ILE A 39 33.72 18.67 2.43
C ILE A 39 33.81 17.47 3.39
N GLU A 40 33.14 17.54 4.54
CA GLU A 40 33.11 16.46 5.51
C GLU A 40 32.50 15.19 4.90
N THR A 41 31.38 15.35 4.19
CA THR A 41 30.72 14.25 3.48
C THR A 41 31.65 13.59 2.45
N GLY A 42 32.38 14.40 1.67
CA GLY A 42 33.33 13.91 0.68
C GLY A 42 34.51 13.17 1.29
N VAL A 43 35.09 13.70 2.37
CA VAL A 43 36.21 13.07 3.10
C VAL A 43 35.75 11.77 3.75
N ALA A 44 34.64 11.77 4.48
CA ALA A 44 34.10 10.59 5.16
C ALA A 44 33.80 9.46 4.17
N ARG A 45 33.16 9.77 3.04
CA ARG A 45 32.89 8.79 1.97
C ARG A 45 34.17 8.25 1.34
N SER A 46 35.15 9.10 1.11
CA SER A 46 36.45 8.69 0.54
C SER A 46 37.19 7.72 1.48
N ILE A 47 37.21 8.03 2.78
CA ILE A 47 37.80 7.16 3.82
C ILE A 47 37.04 5.83 3.90
N ARG A 48 35.71 5.87 3.98
CA ARG A 48 34.86 4.65 3.99
C ARG A 48 35.17 3.78 2.79
N ASN A 49 35.13 4.34 1.58
CA ASN A 49 35.36 3.59 0.35
C ASN A 49 36.78 3.04 0.33
N PHE A 50 37.80 3.81 0.74
CA PHE A 50 39.18 3.37 0.87
C PHE A 50 39.34 2.20 1.85
N ALA A 51 38.60 2.21 2.96
CA ALA A 51 38.69 1.21 4.01
C ALA A 51 38.07 -0.16 3.65
N ILE A 52 37.25 -0.26 2.58
CA ILE A 52 36.72 -1.54 2.12
C ILE A 52 37.87 -2.36 1.48
N PRO A 53 38.17 -3.58 1.96
CA PRO A 53 39.25 -4.41 1.41
C PRO A 53 39.10 -4.67 -0.08
N GLY A 54 40.20 -4.59 -0.84
CA GLY A 54 40.17 -4.74 -2.30
C GLY A 54 39.66 -6.10 -2.79
N ALA A 55 39.80 -7.16 -1.98
CA ALA A 55 39.24 -8.49 -2.27
C ALA A 55 37.70 -8.47 -2.21
N GLU A 56 37.13 -7.80 -1.21
CA GLU A 56 35.68 -7.68 -1.03
C GLU A 56 35.04 -6.85 -2.15
N ARG A 57 35.68 -5.75 -2.59
CA ARG A 57 35.16 -4.92 -3.69
C ARG A 57 34.99 -5.68 -5.01
N LYS A 58 35.79 -6.73 -5.22
CA LYS A 58 35.75 -7.56 -6.44
C LYS A 58 34.71 -8.68 -6.36
N ARG A 59 34.09 -8.91 -5.20
CA ARG A 59 33.04 -9.93 -5.06
C ARG A 59 31.79 -9.46 -5.80
N THR A 60 31.15 -10.41 -6.46
CA THR A 60 29.90 -10.22 -7.20
C THR A 60 28.79 -10.98 -6.48
N ASN A 61 27.56 -10.48 -6.59
CA ASN A 61 26.42 -11.13 -5.98
C ASN A 61 26.12 -12.47 -6.69
N PRO A 62 26.12 -13.62 -5.97
CA PRO A 62 25.79 -14.91 -6.58
C PRO A 62 24.29 -15.06 -6.90
N PHE A 63 23.43 -14.18 -6.36
CA PHE A 63 21.98 -14.17 -6.57
C PHE A 63 21.50 -13.07 -7.52
N THR A 64 22.39 -12.57 -8.38
CA THR A 64 21.99 -11.62 -9.42
C THR A 64 20.93 -12.26 -10.32
N ASN A 65 19.78 -11.60 -10.46
CA ASN A 65 18.61 -12.07 -11.22
C ASN A 65 17.91 -13.33 -10.66
N ASP A 66 18.04 -13.62 -9.37
CA ASP A 66 17.24 -14.65 -8.69
C ASP A 66 16.04 -13.99 -7.98
N ASP A 67 14.83 -14.25 -8.46
CA ASP A 67 13.59 -13.66 -7.93
C ASP A 67 13.23 -14.16 -6.53
N MET A 68 13.56 -15.41 -6.20
CA MET A 68 13.32 -15.96 -4.87
C MET A 68 14.28 -15.33 -3.87
N ALA A 69 15.55 -15.17 -4.25
CA ALA A 69 16.54 -14.43 -3.48
C ALA A 69 16.13 -12.96 -3.29
N LEU A 70 15.55 -12.32 -4.30
CA LEU A 70 15.04 -10.96 -4.23
C LEU A 70 13.92 -10.83 -3.19
N GLU A 71 12.92 -11.71 -3.23
CA GLU A 71 11.81 -11.68 -2.26
C GLU A 71 12.29 -11.98 -0.83
N GLN A 72 13.18 -12.96 -0.67
CA GLN A 72 13.79 -13.23 0.64
C GLN A 72 14.63 -12.05 1.14
N GLY A 73 15.35 -11.37 0.25
CA GLY A 73 16.09 -10.15 0.56
C GLY A 73 15.16 -9.02 0.99
N ARG A 74 14.00 -8.87 0.32
CA ARG A 74 12.96 -7.93 0.70
C ARG A 74 12.40 -8.20 2.08
N GLU A 75 12.02 -9.44 2.39
CA GLU A 75 11.52 -9.81 3.72
C GLU A 75 12.53 -9.46 4.82
N GLN A 76 13.81 -9.77 4.59
CA GLN A 76 14.89 -9.43 5.52
C GLN A 76 15.07 -7.92 5.66
N PHE A 77 15.00 -7.17 4.55
CA PHE A 77 15.11 -5.72 4.56
C PHE A 77 13.98 -5.07 5.35
N LEU A 78 12.75 -5.52 5.14
CA LEU A 78 11.58 -5.01 5.88
C LEU A 78 11.71 -5.30 7.38
N ALA A 79 12.19 -6.49 7.73
CA ALA A 79 12.35 -6.88 9.13
C ALA A 79 13.49 -6.14 9.87
N ARG A 80 14.53 -5.66 9.16
CA ARG A 80 15.79 -5.22 9.79
C ARG A 80 16.28 -3.83 9.38
N CYS A 81 16.06 -3.45 8.12
CA CYS A 81 16.64 -2.25 7.52
C CYS A 81 15.61 -1.12 7.39
N ALA A 82 14.33 -1.44 7.19
CA ALA A 82 13.29 -0.48 6.87
C ALA A 82 13.04 0.56 7.97
N THR A 83 13.35 0.26 9.24
CA THR A 83 13.25 1.24 10.34
C THR A 83 14.13 2.48 10.09
N CYS A 84 15.31 2.29 9.50
CA CYS A 84 16.23 3.37 9.17
C CYS A 84 16.11 3.80 7.69
N HIS A 85 16.07 2.84 6.78
CA HIS A 85 16.06 3.08 5.33
C HIS A 85 14.68 3.37 4.75
N GLY A 86 13.60 3.17 5.51
CA GLY A 86 12.23 3.21 4.99
C GLY A 86 11.92 1.94 4.22
N VAL A 87 10.63 1.57 4.16
CA VAL A 87 10.15 0.48 3.31
C VAL A 87 10.36 0.76 1.81
N ASP A 88 10.39 2.05 1.48
CA ASP A 88 10.64 2.63 0.16
C ASP A 88 12.13 2.80 -0.15
N GLY A 89 13.04 2.62 0.81
CA GLY A 89 14.48 2.76 0.63
C GLY A 89 15.01 4.21 0.55
N HIS A 90 14.17 5.23 0.74
CA HIS A 90 14.61 6.64 0.62
C HIS A 90 15.35 7.17 1.86
N GLY A 91 15.36 6.45 2.98
CA GLY A 91 16.01 6.87 4.23
C GLY A 91 15.30 8.02 4.95
N LYS A 92 14.06 8.35 4.56
CA LYS A 92 13.28 9.47 5.12
C LYS A 92 12.42 9.07 6.33
N THR A 93 12.83 8.05 7.07
CA THR A 93 12.15 7.69 8.33
C THR A 93 12.51 8.69 9.43
N VAL A 94 11.79 8.66 10.55
CA VAL A 94 12.13 9.53 11.68
C VAL A 94 13.54 9.26 12.19
N ILE A 95 13.97 7.99 12.19
CA ILE A 95 15.34 7.62 12.56
C ILE A 95 16.30 8.06 11.45
N GLY A 96 16.07 7.65 10.20
CA GLY A 96 17.00 7.89 9.11
C GLY A 96 17.23 9.37 8.79
N ALA A 97 16.19 10.20 8.95
CA ALA A 97 16.24 11.64 8.81
C ALA A 97 16.83 12.37 10.04
N ASN A 98 17.21 11.66 11.11
CA ASN A 98 17.84 12.23 12.30
C ASN A 98 19.21 11.61 12.64
N GLU A 99 19.73 10.72 11.80
CA GLU A 99 21.09 10.18 11.89
C GLU A 99 22.15 11.14 11.33
N TYR A 100 23.38 10.99 11.83
CA TYR A 100 24.59 11.66 11.34
C TYR A 100 25.70 10.65 11.05
N PRO A 101 26.05 10.41 9.77
CA PRO A 101 25.43 10.97 8.57
C PRO A 101 23.99 10.47 8.36
N ARG A 102 23.22 11.21 7.54
CA ARG A 102 21.87 10.79 7.12
C ARG A 102 21.90 9.40 6.50
N VAL A 103 20.85 8.61 6.76
CA VAL A 103 20.67 7.34 6.08
C VAL A 103 20.61 7.58 4.56
N PRO A 104 21.40 6.85 3.76
CA PRO A 104 21.46 7.08 2.32
C PRO A 104 20.16 6.68 1.64
N ASP A 105 19.78 7.48 0.64
CA ASP A 105 18.76 7.10 -0.32
C ASP A 105 19.28 5.95 -1.19
N LEU A 106 18.64 4.80 -1.09
CA LEU A 106 19.02 3.59 -1.81
C LEU A 106 18.70 3.69 -3.31
N HIS A 107 17.84 4.61 -3.74
CA HIS A 107 17.58 4.89 -5.16
C HIS A 107 18.72 5.68 -5.81
N SER A 108 19.50 6.42 -5.01
CA SER A 108 20.47 7.37 -5.53
C SER A 108 21.57 6.70 -6.35
N ASP A 109 22.05 7.41 -7.38
CA ASP A 109 23.21 7.00 -8.18
C ASP A 109 24.43 6.67 -7.32
N LEU A 110 24.62 7.38 -6.20
CA LEU A 110 25.71 7.14 -5.27
C LEU A 110 25.67 5.74 -4.66
N THR A 111 24.48 5.23 -4.34
CA THR A 111 24.29 3.86 -3.83
C THR A 111 24.33 2.87 -4.99
N GLN A 112 23.60 3.17 -6.08
CA GLN A 112 23.44 2.25 -7.21
C GLN A 112 24.69 2.08 -8.07
N GLN A 113 25.68 2.96 -7.97
CA GLN A 113 26.98 2.82 -8.65
C GLN A 113 28.05 2.11 -7.81
N MET A 114 27.82 1.86 -6.51
CA MET A 114 28.73 1.03 -5.70
C MET A 114 28.80 -0.38 -6.29
N GLY A 115 29.89 -1.12 -6.09
CA GLY A 115 29.99 -2.53 -6.43
C GLY A 115 29.17 -3.41 -5.49
N ASP A 116 28.70 -4.57 -5.96
CA ASP A 116 27.90 -5.49 -5.14
C ASP A 116 28.65 -5.92 -3.86
N GLY A 117 29.94 -6.25 -3.99
CA GLY A 117 30.80 -6.58 -2.85
C GLY A 117 31.02 -5.43 -1.86
N GLU A 118 30.95 -4.18 -2.31
CA GLU A 118 31.02 -3.01 -1.41
C GLU A 118 29.75 -2.88 -0.57
N ILE A 119 28.58 -3.03 -1.19
CA ILE A 119 27.29 -3.02 -0.49
C ILE A 119 27.22 -4.19 0.49
N HIS A 120 27.60 -5.38 0.03
CA HIS A 120 27.66 -6.59 0.86
C HIS A 120 28.55 -6.39 2.10
N TYR A 121 29.75 -5.83 1.92
CA TYR A 121 30.67 -5.54 3.01
C TYR A 121 30.08 -4.57 4.04
N ILE A 122 29.39 -3.52 3.57
CA ILE A 122 28.73 -2.54 4.43
C ILE A 122 27.59 -3.18 5.22
N ILE A 123 26.78 -4.05 4.61
CA ILE A 123 25.70 -4.76 5.32
C ILE A 123 26.29 -5.62 6.44
N GLN A 124 27.33 -6.42 6.16
CA GLN A 124 27.89 -7.32 7.14
C GLN A 124 28.60 -6.60 8.29
N ASN A 125 29.34 -5.53 7.99
CA ASN A 125 30.25 -4.89 8.94
C ASN A 125 29.76 -3.55 9.50
N GLY A 126 28.66 -3.02 8.96
CA GLY A 126 28.19 -1.69 9.26
C GLY A 126 29.17 -0.61 8.78
N VAL A 127 28.97 0.62 9.27
CA VAL A 127 29.92 1.71 9.05
C VAL A 127 30.24 2.35 10.39
N GLN A 128 31.52 2.26 10.79
CA GLN A 128 32.00 2.85 12.04
C GLN A 128 31.70 4.35 12.11
N LEU A 129 31.37 4.83 13.33
CA LEU A 129 31.01 6.23 13.60
C LEU A 129 29.74 6.70 12.86
N THR A 130 28.83 5.78 12.56
CA THR A 130 27.51 6.07 11.96
C THR A 130 26.43 5.23 12.65
N GLY A 131 25.16 5.54 12.37
CA GLY A 131 24.01 4.73 12.79
C GLY A 131 23.83 3.40 12.02
N MET A 132 24.73 3.02 11.10
CA MET A 132 24.65 1.76 10.34
C MET A 132 25.32 0.61 11.12
N PRO A 133 24.56 -0.30 11.77
CA PRO A 133 25.12 -1.40 12.55
C PRO A 133 25.70 -2.51 11.66
N ALA A 134 26.61 -3.30 12.24
CA ALA A 134 27.06 -4.57 11.66
C ALA A 134 26.00 -5.65 11.82
N MET A 135 25.76 -6.44 10.79
CA MET A 135 24.78 -7.55 10.82
C MET A 135 25.40 -8.91 11.17
N GLN A 136 26.73 -9.00 11.29
CA GLN A 136 27.36 -10.21 11.85
C GLN A 136 26.93 -10.46 13.30
N GLY A 137 26.30 -11.60 13.55
CA GLY A 137 26.15 -12.17 14.89
C GLY A 137 24.84 -11.94 15.64
N ILE A 138 23.86 -11.18 15.09
CA ILE A 138 22.56 -10.97 15.74
C ILE A 138 21.49 -11.89 15.10
N HIS A 139 21.70 -13.21 15.22
CA HIS A 139 20.91 -14.33 14.63
C HIS A 139 21.32 -14.74 13.20
N SER A 140 22.27 -15.68 13.13
CA SER A 140 22.53 -16.60 11.99
C SER A 140 22.36 -16.02 10.58
N GLU A 141 22.90 -14.84 10.30
CA GLU A 141 23.09 -14.44 8.91
C GLU A 141 24.20 -15.28 8.30
N THR A 142 23.81 -16.25 7.48
CA THR A 142 24.73 -16.84 6.52
C THR A 142 25.10 -15.78 5.48
N ASP A 143 26.32 -15.84 4.93
CA ASP A 143 26.78 -14.94 3.84
C ASP A 143 25.73 -14.82 2.72
N SER A 144 24.99 -15.90 2.47
CA SER A 144 23.86 -15.97 1.52
C SER A 144 22.76 -14.93 1.78
N ASN A 145 22.39 -14.67 3.04
CA ASN A 145 21.33 -13.71 3.38
C ASN A 145 21.73 -12.26 3.07
N SER A 146 22.97 -11.87 3.42
CA SER A 146 23.47 -10.53 3.12
C SER A 146 23.54 -10.30 1.61
N TRP A 147 23.84 -11.32 0.80
CA TRP A 147 23.78 -11.21 -0.67
C TRP A 147 22.36 -11.04 -1.22
N LYS A 148 21.35 -11.68 -0.61
CA LYS A 148 19.94 -11.47 -0.98
C LYS A 148 19.49 -10.04 -0.69
N LEU A 149 19.93 -9.45 0.42
CA LEU A 149 19.73 -8.04 0.71
C LEU A 149 20.34 -7.14 -0.38
N VAL A 150 21.54 -7.46 -0.89
CA VAL A 150 22.13 -6.73 -2.02
C VAL A 150 21.22 -6.81 -3.26
N SER A 151 20.67 -7.99 -3.59
CA SER A 151 19.72 -8.13 -4.70
C SER A 151 18.51 -7.20 -4.55
N TYR A 152 17.99 -7.05 -3.33
CA TYR A 152 16.87 -6.14 -3.03
C TYR A 152 17.26 -4.66 -3.06
N ILE A 153 18.43 -4.28 -2.52
CA ILE A 153 18.91 -2.90 -2.62
C ILE A 153 19.05 -2.47 -4.08
N ARG A 154 19.51 -3.38 -4.96
CA ARG A 154 19.57 -3.13 -6.41
C ARG A 154 18.21 -2.94 -7.07
N SER A 155 17.12 -3.44 -6.50
CA SER A 155 15.79 -3.19 -7.06
C SER A 155 15.27 -1.77 -6.84
N PHE A 156 15.88 -0.99 -5.93
CA PHE A 156 15.57 0.44 -5.77
C PHE A 156 16.15 1.33 -6.88
N ARG A 157 16.95 0.81 -7.82
CA ARG A 157 17.43 1.64 -8.92
C ARG A 157 16.25 2.15 -9.75
N SER A 158 16.06 3.45 -9.80
CA SER A 158 15.09 4.06 -10.71
C SER A 158 15.54 3.87 -12.18
N PRO A 159 14.61 3.61 -13.10
CA PRO A 159 14.94 3.54 -14.53
C PRO A 159 15.43 4.90 -15.03
N THR A 160 16.42 4.90 -15.92
CA THR A 160 16.85 6.10 -16.64
C THR A 160 15.71 6.60 -17.55
N ARG A 161 15.77 7.87 -17.98
CA ARG A 161 14.75 8.43 -18.89
C ARG A 161 14.62 7.64 -20.21
N GLN A 162 15.73 7.10 -20.71
CA GLN A 162 15.74 6.26 -21.91
C GLN A 162 15.08 4.91 -21.63
N GLU A 163 15.42 4.26 -20.51
CA GLU A 163 14.81 3.01 -20.05
C GLU A 163 13.28 3.18 -19.84
N ALA A 164 12.84 4.26 -19.21
CA ALA A 164 11.42 4.56 -19.01
C ALA A 164 10.67 4.79 -20.34
N THR A 165 11.31 5.47 -21.30
CA THR A 165 10.72 5.68 -22.64
C THR A 165 10.61 4.36 -23.41
N LEU A 166 11.64 3.51 -23.32
CA LEU A 166 11.64 2.18 -23.92
C LEU A 166 10.56 1.29 -23.29
N GLN A 167 10.47 1.25 -21.96
CA GLN A 167 9.42 0.51 -21.24
C GLN A 167 8.03 0.94 -21.69
N LYS A 168 7.79 2.26 -21.80
CA LYS A 168 6.52 2.78 -22.32
C LYS A 168 6.24 2.30 -23.76
N SER A 169 7.24 2.28 -24.63
CA SER A 169 7.10 1.77 -26.00
C SER A 169 6.79 0.27 -26.03
N ILE A 170 7.49 -0.53 -25.22
CA ILE A 170 7.29 -1.98 -25.12
C ILE A 170 5.86 -2.28 -24.62
N MET A 171 5.43 -1.59 -23.56
CA MET A 171 4.08 -1.72 -23.01
C MET A 171 3.00 -1.30 -24.02
N GLY A 172 3.28 -0.34 -24.90
CA GLY A 172 2.37 0.07 -25.96
C GLY A 172 2.19 -0.96 -27.09
N SER A 173 3.17 -1.86 -27.31
CA SER A 173 3.10 -2.94 -28.30
C SER A 173 2.72 -4.30 -27.72
N ALA A 174 2.86 -4.47 -26.41
CA ALA A 174 2.52 -5.71 -25.71
C ALA A 174 1.01 -5.93 -25.63
N HIS A 175 0.60 -7.19 -25.71
CA HIS A 175 -0.76 -7.64 -25.41
C HIS A 175 -0.80 -8.45 -24.10
N TYR A 176 -2.02 -8.58 -23.57
CA TYR A 176 -2.33 -9.33 -22.37
C TYR A 176 -2.35 -10.84 -22.66
N VAL A 177 -1.76 -11.63 -21.77
CA VAL A 177 -1.58 -13.09 -21.91
C VAL A 177 -2.21 -13.91 -20.79
N GLY A 178 -2.78 -13.25 -19.77
CA GLY A 178 -3.43 -13.89 -18.64
C GLY A 178 -2.45 -14.44 -17.59
N SER A 179 -2.94 -14.54 -16.35
CA SER A 179 -2.15 -14.89 -15.16
C SER A 179 -1.56 -16.30 -15.21
N GLU A 180 -2.20 -17.24 -15.92
CA GLU A 180 -1.68 -18.61 -16.08
C GLU A 180 -0.32 -18.65 -16.78
N SER A 181 -0.06 -17.72 -17.71
CA SER A 181 1.24 -17.60 -18.40
C SER A 181 2.39 -17.27 -17.42
N CYS A 182 2.08 -16.60 -16.31
CA CYS A 182 3.04 -16.21 -15.29
C CYS A 182 3.42 -17.38 -14.37
N ALA A 183 2.54 -18.38 -14.23
CA ALA A 183 2.67 -19.46 -13.24
C ALA A 183 3.92 -20.32 -13.43
N LYS A 184 4.40 -20.48 -14.67
CA LYS A 184 5.58 -21.32 -14.99
C LYS A 184 6.86 -20.76 -14.38
N CYS A 185 7.03 -19.44 -14.38
CA CYS A 185 8.22 -18.76 -13.86
C CYS A 185 8.02 -18.27 -12.42
N HIS A 186 6.80 -17.85 -12.06
CA HIS A 186 6.46 -17.28 -10.75
C HIS A 186 5.51 -18.19 -9.95
N ALA A 187 5.78 -19.50 -9.92
CA ALA A 187 4.90 -20.49 -9.31
C ALA A 187 4.52 -20.16 -7.86
N ALA A 188 5.49 -19.78 -7.02
CA ALA A 188 5.22 -19.45 -5.61
C ALA A 188 4.26 -18.27 -5.45
N THR A 189 4.48 -17.19 -6.22
CA THR A 189 3.60 -16.02 -6.22
C THR A 189 2.22 -16.36 -6.75
N TYR A 190 2.14 -17.11 -7.85
CA TYR A 190 0.89 -17.55 -8.45
C TYR A 190 0.06 -18.41 -7.50
N GLU A 191 0.69 -19.36 -6.80
CA GLU A 191 0.02 -20.25 -5.84
C GLU A 191 -0.53 -19.52 -4.61
N ARG A 192 0.09 -18.42 -4.21
CA ARG A 192 -0.44 -17.52 -3.17
C ARG A 192 -1.58 -16.67 -3.74
N TRP A 193 -1.37 -16.06 -4.91
CA TRP A 193 -2.32 -15.12 -5.52
C TRP A 193 -3.65 -15.79 -5.84
N LYS A 194 -3.63 -17.01 -6.38
CA LYS A 194 -4.83 -17.75 -6.78
C LYS A 194 -5.77 -18.07 -5.62
N LYS A 195 -5.31 -17.95 -4.36
CA LYS A 195 -6.12 -18.15 -3.15
C LYS A 195 -6.76 -16.86 -2.64
N THR A 196 -6.34 -15.71 -3.17
CA THR A 196 -6.83 -14.41 -2.73
C THR A 196 -8.27 -14.17 -3.21
N PRO A 197 -9.02 -13.30 -2.52
CA PRO A 197 -10.30 -12.81 -3.03
C PRO A 197 -10.15 -12.09 -4.39
N MET A 198 -9.01 -11.45 -4.67
CA MET A 198 -8.75 -10.79 -5.95
C MET A 198 -8.78 -11.76 -7.13
N ALA A 199 -8.23 -12.97 -6.96
CA ALA A 199 -8.25 -14.03 -7.97
C ALA A 199 -9.59 -14.79 -8.06
N ASN A 200 -10.52 -14.56 -7.12
CA ASN A 200 -11.76 -15.34 -6.99
C ASN A 200 -13.00 -14.45 -6.76
N VAL A 201 -12.93 -13.17 -7.13
CA VAL A 201 -14.02 -12.20 -6.93
C VAL A 201 -15.18 -12.47 -7.88
N VAL A 202 -14.91 -12.96 -9.08
CA VAL A 202 -15.86 -13.34 -10.13
C VAL A 202 -15.66 -14.81 -10.48
N ARG A 203 -16.69 -15.63 -10.30
CA ARG A 203 -16.64 -17.07 -10.60
C ARG A 203 -17.79 -17.52 -11.48
N ASP A 204 -17.50 -18.40 -12.43
CA ASP A 204 -18.50 -19.14 -13.19
C ASP A 204 -18.92 -20.38 -12.39
N PRO A 205 -20.17 -20.47 -11.90
CA PRO A 205 -20.63 -21.60 -11.09
C PRO A 205 -20.68 -22.92 -11.86
N ARG A 206 -20.65 -22.90 -13.20
CA ARG A 206 -20.60 -24.13 -14.02
C ARG A 206 -19.22 -24.78 -13.99
N GLN A 207 -18.17 -23.97 -13.81
CA GLN A 207 -16.79 -24.43 -13.65
C GLN A 207 -16.44 -24.64 -12.17
N HIS A 208 -17.06 -23.84 -11.29
CA HIS A 208 -16.82 -23.84 -9.85
C HIS A 208 -18.13 -23.93 -9.07
N PRO A 209 -18.77 -25.11 -9.01
CA PRO A 209 -20.07 -25.27 -8.34
C PRO A 209 -20.04 -24.89 -6.85
N ASP A 210 -18.87 -25.01 -6.21
CA ASP A 210 -18.61 -24.62 -4.83
C ASP A 210 -18.76 -23.10 -4.58
N THR A 211 -18.78 -22.29 -5.63
CA THR A 211 -18.91 -20.84 -5.50
C THR A 211 -20.29 -20.39 -5.01
N ILE A 212 -21.33 -21.21 -5.13
CA ILE A 212 -22.68 -20.89 -4.65
C ILE A 212 -22.77 -21.31 -3.18
N ILE A 213 -22.76 -20.34 -2.27
CA ILE A 213 -22.77 -20.61 -0.82
C ILE A 213 -24.15 -21.04 -0.31
N PRO A 214 -25.26 -20.34 -0.63
CA PRO A 214 -26.58 -20.71 -0.12
C PRO A 214 -27.28 -21.78 -0.97
N ASP A 215 -28.21 -22.51 -0.35
CA ASP A 215 -29.21 -23.28 -1.09
C ASP A 215 -30.18 -22.31 -1.78
N ILE A 216 -30.10 -22.20 -3.11
CA ILE A 216 -30.94 -21.31 -3.94
C ILE A 216 -32.44 -21.58 -3.72
N ARG A 217 -32.85 -22.80 -3.36
CA ARG A 217 -34.25 -23.15 -3.12
C ARG A 217 -34.84 -22.42 -1.90
N THR A 218 -33.99 -21.92 -1.01
CA THR A 218 -34.41 -21.14 0.16
C THR A 218 -34.69 -19.67 -0.18
N ASN A 219 -34.44 -19.24 -1.41
CA ASN A 219 -34.65 -17.87 -1.85
C ASN A 219 -36.14 -17.53 -1.93
N ASN A 220 -36.55 -16.60 -1.08
CA ASN A 220 -37.91 -16.09 -0.95
C ASN A 220 -38.11 -14.70 -1.56
N ILE A 221 -37.09 -14.12 -2.23
CA ILE A 221 -37.12 -12.74 -2.73
C ILE A 221 -37.45 -12.68 -4.21
N ALA A 222 -36.71 -13.44 -5.03
CA ALA A 222 -36.92 -13.50 -6.47
C ALA A 222 -36.55 -14.89 -6.97
N ARG A 223 -37.44 -15.51 -7.75
CA ARG A 223 -37.17 -16.85 -8.29
C ARG A 223 -36.21 -16.75 -9.47
N PHE A 224 -35.11 -17.50 -9.38
CA PHE A 224 -34.20 -17.79 -10.48
C PHE A 224 -33.68 -19.22 -10.31
N THR A 225 -33.15 -19.80 -11.38
CA THR A 225 -32.56 -21.15 -11.37
C THR A 225 -31.05 -21.10 -11.56
N LEU A 226 -30.32 -22.12 -11.09
CA LEU A 226 -28.87 -22.11 -11.12
C LEU A 226 -28.30 -22.02 -12.56
N ASP A 227 -28.99 -22.60 -13.54
CA ASP A 227 -28.65 -22.51 -14.97
C ASP A 227 -28.74 -21.08 -15.52
N GLN A 228 -29.50 -20.19 -14.87
CA GLN A 228 -29.54 -18.77 -15.24
C GLN A 228 -28.33 -17.98 -14.72
N VAL A 229 -27.58 -18.52 -13.75
CA VAL A 229 -26.43 -17.85 -13.16
C VAL A 229 -25.19 -18.10 -14.01
N ALA A 230 -24.78 -17.08 -14.75
CA ALA A 230 -23.57 -17.11 -15.55
C ALA A 230 -22.32 -16.73 -14.73
N LEU A 231 -22.45 -15.80 -13.78
CA LEU A 231 -21.37 -15.36 -12.90
C LEU A 231 -21.86 -15.09 -11.48
N VAL A 232 -20.97 -15.29 -10.50
CA VAL A 232 -21.17 -14.97 -9.08
C VAL A 232 -20.08 -14.02 -8.65
N TYR A 233 -20.46 -12.88 -8.07
CA TYR A 233 -19.50 -11.88 -7.56
C TYR A 233 -19.50 -11.92 -6.03
N GLY A 234 -18.32 -12.10 -5.45
CA GLY A 234 -18.06 -12.02 -4.02
C GLY A 234 -18.19 -13.33 -3.24
N SER A 235 -17.38 -13.45 -2.18
CA SER A 235 -17.26 -14.65 -1.35
C SER A 235 -17.07 -14.39 0.16
N LYS A 236 -16.83 -13.13 0.57
CA LYS A 236 -16.55 -12.79 1.98
C LYS A 236 -17.77 -12.27 2.74
N TRP A 237 -18.44 -11.24 2.20
CA TRP A 237 -19.54 -10.56 2.88
C TRP A 237 -20.90 -10.79 2.24
N LYS A 238 -20.92 -10.79 0.90
CA LYS A 238 -22.14 -10.95 0.12
C LYS A 238 -21.83 -11.64 -1.20
N GLN A 239 -22.82 -12.33 -1.75
CA GLN A 239 -22.79 -12.85 -3.11
C GLN A 239 -23.85 -12.18 -3.96
N ARG A 240 -23.47 -11.76 -5.17
CA ARG A 240 -24.39 -11.28 -6.21
C ARG A 240 -24.34 -12.23 -7.38
N TYR A 241 -25.48 -12.43 -8.03
CA TYR A 241 -25.66 -13.40 -9.09
C TYR A 241 -25.99 -12.67 -10.38
N PHE A 242 -25.39 -13.08 -11.49
CA PHE A 242 -25.53 -12.41 -12.77
C PHE A 242 -25.91 -13.40 -13.84
N THR A 243 -26.84 -12.99 -14.71
CA THR A 243 -27.23 -13.74 -15.89
C THR A 243 -26.61 -13.13 -17.13
N LYS A 244 -26.44 -13.92 -18.20
CA LYS A 244 -25.87 -13.47 -19.46
C LYS A 244 -26.97 -13.32 -20.51
N ILE A 245 -27.04 -12.16 -21.16
CA ILE A 245 -27.94 -11.89 -22.29
C ILE A 245 -27.12 -11.28 -23.43
N GLY A 246 -27.03 -12.03 -24.53
CA GLY A 246 -26.05 -11.74 -25.58
C GLY A 246 -24.64 -11.73 -25.00
N ASP A 247 -23.89 -10.66 -25.24
CA ASP A 247 -22.52 -10.49 -24.74
C ASP A 247 -22.43 -9.74 -23.41
N ASN A 248 -23.56 -9.31 -22.83
CA ASN A 248 -23.57 -8.57 -21.57
C ASN A 248 -24.00 -9.47 -20.41
N TYR A 249 -23.55 -9.12 -19.20
CA TYR A 249 -24.06 -9.70 -17.96
C TYR A 249 -24.94 -8.68 -17.25
N TYR A 250 -25.95 -9.18 -16.55
CA TYR A 250 -26.93 -8.37 -15.84
C TYR A 250 -27.16 -8.94 -14.44
N PRO A 251 -27.21 -8.08 -13.40
CA PRO A 251 -27.46 -8.54 -12.06
C PRO A 251 -28.88 -9.10 -11.91
N LEU A 252 -29.00 -10.25 -11.25
CA LEU A 252 -30.29 -10.71 -10.74
C LEU A 252 -30.73 -9.82 -9.56
N PRO A 253 -32.03 -9.65 -9.30
CA PRO A 253 -32.56 -8.71 -8.30
C PRO A 253 -32.39 -9.19 -6.85
N VAL A 254 -31.41 -10.04 -6.57
CA VAL A 254 -31.19 -10.70 -5.29
C VAL A 254 -29.70 -10.84 -5.00
N GLN A 255 -29.35 -10.75 -3.72
CA GLN A 255 -28.01 -11.01 -3.20
C GLN A 255 -28.11 -11.84 -1.92
N TRP A 256 -27.04 -12.57 -1.60
CA TRP A 256 -26.91 -13.33 -0.37
C TRP A 256 -26.05 -12.57 0.64
N ASP A 257 -26.53 -12.44 1.87
CA ASP A 257 -25.76 -11.98 3.02
C ASP A 257 -25.07 -13.19 3.66
N ILE A 258 -23.75 -13.25 3.56
CA ILE A 258 -22.97 -14.40 4.06
C ILE A 258 -22.95 -14.43 5.58
N GLY A 259 -22.81 -13.26 6.23
CA GLY A 259 -22.69 -13.16 7.68
C GLY A 259 -23.97 -13.54 8.40
N ASN A 260 -25.10 -13.00 7.96
CA ASN A 260 -26.41 -13.26 8.58
C ASN A 260 -27.16 -14.44 7.95
N LYS A 261 -26.56 -15.10 6.94
CA LYS A 261 -27.12 -16.26 6.23
C LYS A 261 -28.55 -16.01 5.74
N LYS A 262 -28.77 -14.90 5.04
CA LYS A 262 -30.10 -14.50 4.56
C LYS A 262 -30.08 -13.95 3.14
N TRP A 263 -31.17 -14.17 2.42
CA TRP A 263 -31.41 -13.53 1.13
C TRP A 263 -31.79 -12.06 1.33
N MET A 264 -31.32 -11.18 0.45
CA MET A 264 -31.67 -9.76 0.41
C MET A 264 -31.94 -9.30 -1.02
N LYS A 265 -32.83 -8.32 -1.19
CA LYS A 265 -33.06 -7.70 -2.49
C LYS A 265 -31.77 -6.99 -2.93
N TYR A 266 -31.37 -7.19 -4.18
CA TYR A 266 -30.32 -6.39 -4.79
C TYR A 266 -30.94 -5.30 -5.65
N HIS A 267 -30.71 -4.05 -5.25
CA HIS A 267 -31.19 -2.87 -5.96
C HIS A 267 -30.24 -1.71 -5.71
N VAL A 268 -29.91 -0.99 -6.78
CA VAL A 268 -29.20 0.29 -6.71
C VAL A 268 -30.26 1.41 -6.79
N PRO A 269 -30.37 2.29 -5.79
CA PRO A 269 -31.36 3.37 -5.81
C PRO A 269 -31.17 4.32 -6.99
N ASP A 270 -32.26 4.92 -7.48
CA ASP A 270 -32.20 5.89 -8.59
C ASP A 270 -31.77 7.30 -8.14
N THR A 271 -31.99 7.61 -6.86
CA THR A 271 -31.66 8.90 -6.24
C THR A 271 -30.81 8.68 -5.00
N GLY A 272 -29.83 9.57 -4.77
CA GLY A 272 -28.93 9.45 -3.61
C GLY A 272 -28.03 8.22 -3.66
N ALA A 273 -27.64 7.80 -4.87
CA ALA A 273 -26.76 6.67 -5.14
C ALA A 273 -25.59 7.11 -6.05
N ASP A 274 -24.90 6.14 -6.64
CA ASP A 274 -23.81 6.39 -7.57
C ASP A 274 -24.23 7.33 -8.72
N TRP A 275 -23.30 8.21 -9.14
CA TRP A 275 -23.59 9.25 -10.14
C TRP A 275 -24.07 8.68 -11.48
N TRP A 276 -23.65 7.45 -11.80
CA TRP A 276 -24.00 6.76 -13.03
C TRP A 276 -25.45 6.23 -13.01
N ALA A 277 -26.07 6.06 -11.83
CA ALA A 277 -27.37 5.42 -11.68
C ALA A 277 -28.48 6.12 -12.47
N LYS A 278 -28.43 7.46 -12.57
CA LYS A 278 -29.40 8.26 -13.36
C LYS A 278 -29.33 8.04 -14.88
N TYR A 279 -28.24 7.44 -15.39
CA TYR A 279 -28.06 7.16 -16.82
C TYR A 279 -28.54 5.76 -17.22
N TYR A 280 -28.93 4.94 -16.25
CA TYR A 280 -29.44 3.60 -16.51
C TYR A 280 -30.80 3.42 -15.83
N PRO A 281 -31.77 2.77 -16.49
CA PRO A 281 -33.06 2.45 -15.87
C PRO A 281 -32.89 1.70 -14.54
N SER A 282 -33.88 1.85 -13.64
CA SER A 282 -33.83 1.28 -12.29
C SER A 282 -33.79 -0.25 -12.25
N ASP A 283 -34.29 -0.87 -13.32
CA ASP A 283 -34.30 -2.29 -13.54
C ASP A 283 -32.87 -2.83 -13.72
N ASN A 284 -32.51 -3.80 -12.89
CA ASN A 284 -31.21 -4.46 -12.95
C ASN A 284 -30.95 -5.11 -14.32
N MET A 285 -31.98 -5.57 -15.02
CA MET A 285 -31.85 -6.15 -16.37
C MET A 285 -31.52 -5.11 -17.45
N GLN A 286 -31.47 -3.84 -17.09
CA GLN A 286 -31.08 -2.72 -17.95
C GLN A 286 -29.79 -2.04 -17.47
N ARG A 287 -29.11 -2.64 -16.48
CA ARG A 287 -27.82 -2.21 -15.92
C ARG A 287 -26.74 -3.25 -16.22
N PRO A 288 -26.11 -3.22 -17.41
CA PRO A 288 -25.07 -4.18 -17.75
C PRO A 288 -23.84 -4.01 -16.86
N THR A 289 -23.16 -5.12 -16.59
CA THR A 289 -21.92 -5.13 -15.76
C THR A 289 -20.75 -4.46 -16.46
N GLY A 290 -20.69 -4.45 -17.79
CA GLY A 290 -19.57 -3.88 -18.55
C GLY A 290 -19.21 -2.45 -18.09
N PRO A 291 -20.16 -1.51 -18.13
CA PRO A 291 -19.93 -0.15 -17.64
C PRO A 291 -19.84 -0.01 -16.12
N THR A 292 -20.46 -0.90 -15.35
CA THR A 292 -20.67 -0.71 -13.90
C THR A 292 -19.75 -1.53 -13.01
N CYS A 293 -19.07 -2.54 -13.56
CA CYS A 293 -18.35 -3.56 -12.77
C CYS A 293 -17.10 -4.09 -13.50
N ASP A 294 -17.19 -4.43 -14.78
CA ASP A 294 -16.26 -5.41 -15.36
C ASP A 294 -14.84 -4.87 -15.57
N GLY A 295 -14.68 -3.56 -15.79
CA GLY A 295 -13.35 -2.97 -15.87
C GLY A 295 -12.52 -3.11 -14.58
N CYS A 296 -13.17 -3.21 -13.41
CA CYS A 296 -12.49 -3.46 -12.14
C CYS A 296 -12.34 -4.96 -11.80
N HIS A 297 -13.10 -5.83 -12.45
CA HIS A 297 -13.22 -7.25 -12.12
C HIS A 297 -12.72 -8.18 -13.24
N SER A 298 -11.90 -7.65 -14.13
CA SER A 298 -11.28 -8.40 -15.22
C SER A 298 -9.96 -7.74 -15.64
N VAL A 299 -9.21 -8.47 -16.46
CA VAL A 299 -8.05 -7.94 -17.18
C VAL A 299 -8.46 -7.61 -18.61
N ASN A 300 -8.11 -6.39 -19.01
CA ASN A 300 -8.27 -5.89 -20.38
C ASN A 300 -9.70 -5.99 -20.91
N TYR A 301 -10.68 -5.52 -20.13
CA TYR A 301 -12.06 -5.39 -20.62
C TYR A 301 -12.15 -4.40 -21.77
N ASP A 302 -12.55 -4.89 -22.94
CA ASP A 302 -12.81 -4.06 -24.11
C ASP A 302 -14.27 -3.59 -24.12
N ILE A 303 -14.49 -2.27 -24.14
CA ILE A 303 -15.83 -1.69 -24.04
C ILE A 303 -16.71 -1.89 -25.28
N HIS A 304 -16.12 -2.20 -26.43
CA HIS A 304 -16.82 -2.39 -27.70
C HIS A 304 -17.12 -3.87 -27.95
N THR A 305 -16.10 -4.74 -27.79
CA THR A 305 -16.23 -6.18 -28.00
C THR A 305 -16.75 -6.93 -26.78
N LYS A 306 -16.66 -6.31 -25.59
CA LYS A 306 -17.05 -6.87 -24.28
C LYS A 306 -16.27 -8.13 -23.91
N GLN A 307 -15.12 -8.32 -24.54
CA GLN A 307 -14.20 -9.41 -24.24
C GLN A 307 -13.27 -9.00 -23.10
N VAL A 308 -12.79 -10.01 -22.39
CA VAL A 308 -11.75 -9.89 -21.37
C VAL A 308 -10.64 -10.85 -21.73
N THR A 309 -9.41 -10.53 -21.35
CA THR A 309 -8.31 -11.50 -21.40
C THR A 309 -8.49 -12.55 -20.30
N GLU A 310 -8.88 -12.11 -19.11
CA GLU A 310 -9.24 -13.00 -18.00
C GLU A 310 -10.24 -12.30 -17.06
N TRP A 311 -11.12 -13.10 -16.44
CA TRP A 311 -11.93 -12.64 -15.32
C TRP A 311 -11.09 -12.57 -14.04
N ASN A 312 -11.55 -11.80 -13.06
CA ASN A 312 -10.87 -11.49 -11.79
C ASN A 312 -9.79 -10.40 -11.90
N VAL A 313 -9.22 -10.05 -10.75
CA VAL A 313 -8.08 -9.13 -10.68
C VAL A 313 -6.80 -9.95 -10.85
N GLY A 314 -6.44 -10.15 -12.11
CA GLY A 314 -5.27 -10.89 -12.55
C GLY A 314 -3.95 -10.13 -12.47
N CYS A 315 -2.84 -10.84 -12.67
CA CYS A 315 -1.48 -10.29 -12.59
C CYS A 315 -1.33 -9.01 -13.43
N GLU A 316 -1.81 -9.06 -14.67
CA GLU A 316 -1.65 -7.96 -15.63
C GLU A 316 -2.55 -6.75 -15.34
N ARG A 317 -3.52 -6.86 -14.40
CA ARG A 317 -4.27 -5.70 -13.89
C ARG A 317 -3.37 -4.74 -13.10
N CYS A 318 -2.32 -5.27 -12.48
CA CYS A 318 -1.35 -4.52 -11.68
C CYS A 318 0.01 -4.38 -12.40
N HIS A 319 0.37 -5.35 -13.24
CA HIS A 319 1.69 -5.41 -13.87
C HIS A 319 1.70 -4.99 -15.36
N GLY A 320 0.54 -4.64 -15.92
CA GLY A 320 0.40 -4.32 -17.34
C GLY A 320 0.49 -5.56 -18.25
N PRO A 321 0.41 -5.39 -19.58
CA PRO A 321 0.46 -6.48 -20.54
C PRO A 321 1.82 -7.21 -20.53
N GLY A 322 1.80 -8.53 -20.37
CA GLY A 322 2.98 -9.35 -20.08
C GLY A 322 3.56 -10.12 -21.27
N SER A 323 2.97 -10.07 -22.48
CA SER A 323 3.44 -10.86 -23.64
C SER A 323 4.94 -10.73 -23.94
N GLU A 324 5.47 -9.49 -23.97
CA GLU A 324 6.89 -9.25 -24.21
C GLU A 324 7.76 -9.79 -23.07
N HIS A 325 7.29 -9.71 -21.84
CA HIS A 325 7.97 -10.28 -20.68
C HIS A 325 8.01 -11.81 -20.74
N VAL A 326 6.88 -12.45 -21.03
CA VAL A 326 6.80 -13.92 -21.18
C VAL A 326 7.72 -14.41 -22.29
N ALA A 327 7.81 -13.68 -23.40
CA ALA A 327 8.69 -14.03 -24.51
C ALA A 327 10.18 -13.86 -24.15
N ARG A 328 10.54 -12.78 -23.44
CA ARG A 328 11.92 -12.40 -23.14
C ARG A 328 11.99 -11.73 -21.76
N PRO A 329 12.06 -12.48 -20.65
CA PRO A 329 11.91 -11.90 -19.31
C PRO A 329 13.01 -10.88 -18.98
N THR A 330 12.61 -9.63 -18.72
CA THR A 330 13.50 -8.59 -18.18
C THR A 330 12.72 -7.72 -17.19
N ARG A 331 13.43 -6.96 -16.34
CA ARG A 331 12.77 -5.97 -15.46
C ARG A 331 12.17 -4.79 -16.22
N MET A 332 12.53 -4.59 -17.49
CA MET A 332 12.13 -3.44 -18.28
C MET A 332 10.86 -3.66 -19.11
N ASN A 333 10.43 -4.89 -19.29
CA ASN A 333 9.26 -5.23 -20.12
C ASN A 333 8.09 -5.79 -19.32
N ILE A 334 8.06 -5.55 -18.01
CA ILE A 334 6.90 -5.71 -17.14
C ILE A 334 6.91 -4.56 -16.13
N LEU A 335 5.74 -4.13 -15.69
CA LEU A 335 5.65 -3.11 -14.64
C LEU A 335 5.73 -3.78 -13.26
N ASN A 336 6.33 -3.09 -12.29
CA ASN A 336 6.33 -3.54 -10.89
C ASN A 336 5.90 -2.36 -10.01
N PRO A 337 4.70 -2.39 -9.40
CA PRO A 337 4.21 -1.29 -8.56
C PRO A 337 5.18 -0.89 -7.43
N SER A 338 5.89 -1.85 -6.83
CA SER A 338 6.88 -1.55 -5.77
C SER A 338 8.16 -0.86 -6.28
N ALA A 339 8.35 -0.75 -7.60
CA ALA A 339 9.45 -0.04 -8.22
C ALA A 339 9.00 1.28 -8.90
N MET A 340 7.71 1.63 -8.79
CA MET A 340 7.17 2.91 -9.24
C MET A 340 7.34 3.96 -8.14
N ASP A 341 7.14 5.24 -8.51
CA ASP A 341 6.90 6.27 -7.50
C ASP A 341 5.65 5.96 -6.67
N ASP A 342 5.57 6.58 -5.49
CA ASP A 342 4.49 6.40 -4.52
C ASP A 342 3.09 6.62 -5.13
N VAL A 343 2.94 7.68 -5.92
CA VAL A 343 1.67 8.00 -6.59
C VAL A 343 1.29 6.93 -7.61
N ALA A 344 2.19 6.54 -8.51
CA ALA A 344 1.91 5.50 -9.51
C ALA A 344 1.68 4.11 -8.89
N SER A 345 2.39 3.80 -7.79
CA SER A 345 2.15 2.59 -7.00
C SER A 345 0.73 2.59 -6.42
N ASP A 346 0.28 3.70 -5.83
CA ASP A 346 -1.08 3.80 -5.27
C ASP A 346 -2.17 3.85 -6.34
N ASP A 347 -1.92 4.52 -7.47
CA ASP A 347 -2.82 4.54 -8.64
C ASP A 347 -3.16 3.12 -9.13
N THR A 348 -2.22 2.18 -8.98
CA THR A 348 -2.44 0.74 -9.28
C THR A 348 -3.58 0.15 -8.45
N CYS A 349 -3.80 0.63 -7.22
CA CYS A 349 -4.87 0.18 -6.35
C CYS A 349 -6.12 1.08 -6.47
N ILE A 350 -5.92 2.40 -6.52
CA ILE A 350 -6.97 3.42 -6.53
C ILE A 350 -7.87 3.30 -7.78
N GLN A 351 -7.35 2.80 -8.91
CA GLN A 351 -8.16 2.53 -10.11
C GLN A 351 -9.41 1.67 -9.85
N CYS A 352 -9.36 0.81 -8.83
CA CYS A 352 -10.48 -0.04 -8.43
C CYS A 352 -10.98 0.29 -7.02
N HIS A 353 -10.09 0.62 -6.07
CA HIS A 353 -10.44 0.88 -4.67
C HIS A 353 -10.83 2.33 -4.39
N SER A 354 -11.52 2.97 -5.31
CA SER A 354 -12.02 4.34 -5.16
C SER A 354 -13.39 4.54 -5.80
N GLN A 355 -14.08 5.60 -5.37
CA GLN A 355 -15.24 6.16 -6.05
C GLN A 355 -14.83 7.40 -6.84
N GLY A 356 -15.35 7.50 -8.06
CA GLY A 356 -15.03 8.59 -8.96
C GLY A 356 -15.79 8.51 -10.28
N ARG A 357 -15.32 9.33 -11.22
CA ARG A 357 -15.92 9.49 -12.55
C ARG A 357 -14.84 9.54 -13.62
N PRO A 358 -15.11 9.00 -14.82
CA PRO A 358 -14.23 9.22 -15.96
C PRO A 358 -14.08 10.72 -16.23
N ARG A 359 -12.86 11.19 -16.46
CA ARG A 359 -12.61 12.60 -16.79
C ARG A 359 -13.24 13.03 -18.11
N ALA A 360 -13.37 12.10 -19.05
CA ALA A 360 -14.06 12.33 -20.31
C ALA A 360 -15.59 12.48 -20.15
N GLY A 361 -16.14 12.23 -18.95
CA GLY A 361 -17.58 12.21 -18.73
C GLY A 361 -18.21 10.92 -19.28
N LEU A 362 -19.21 11.06 -20.15
CA LEU A 362 -19.81 9.91 -20.83
C LEU A 362 -18.92 9.46 -21.99
N ILE A 363 -18.72 8.14 -22.11
CA ILE A 363 -17.93 7.53 -23.18
C ILE A 363 -18.91 6.74 -24.05
N ASP A 364 -18.96 7.05 -25.34
CA ASP A 364 -19.98 6.55 -26.28
C ASP A 364 -21.42 6.68 -25.75
N GLY A 365 -21.70 7.83 -25.10
CA GLY A 365 -23.01 8.14 -24.51
C GLY A 365 -23.35 7.35 -23.24
N LYS A 366 -22.41 6.58 -22.68
CA LYS A 366 -22.62 5.75 -21.48
C LYS A 366 -21.80 6.24 -20.29
N ALA A 367 -22.37 6.08 -19.10
CA ALA A 367 -21.67 6.33 -17.84
C ALA A 367 -20.92 5.07 -17.39
N TYR A 368 -19.64 5.23 -17.02
CA TYR A 368 -18.78 4.13 -16.57
C TYR A 368 -18.33 4.36 -15.13
N ASP A 369 -18.37 3.31 -14.31
CA ASP A 369 -18.00 3.37 -12.88
C ASP A 369 -16.55 2.90 -12.61
N TRP A 370 -15.69 3.08 -13.62
CA TRP A 370 -14.28 2.70 -13.61
C TRP A 370 -13.49 3.51 -14.65
N PRO A 371 -12.14 3.61 -14.53
CA PRO A 371 -11.33 4.48 -15.38
C PRO A 371 -11.08 3.86 -16.76
N VAL A 372 -12.04 4.03 -17.67
CA VAL A 372 -11.93 3.55 -19.05
C VAL A 372 -10.72 4.16 -19.76
N GLY A 373 -9.91 3.30 -20.39
CA GLY A 373 -8.67 3.69 -21.11
C GLY A 373 -7.44 3.83 -20.21
N TYR A 374 -7.59 3.73 -18.89
CA TYR A 374 -6.45 3.66 -18.00
C TYR A 374 -5.81 2.27 -18.03
N HIS A 375 -4.48 2.26 -18.08
CA HIS A 375 -3.64 1.09 -17.87
C HIS A 375 -2.54 1.47 -16.86
N VAL A 376 -2.11 0.52 -16.05
CA VAL A 376 -1.07 0.76 -15.05
C VAL A 376 0.20 1.31 -15.72
N GLY A 377 0.86 2.27 -15.05
CA GLY A 377 1.98 3.03 -15.59
C GLY A 377 1.57 4.31 -16.31
N LEU A 378 0.27 4.52 -16.57
CA LEU A 378 -0.27 5.83 -16.91
C LEU A 378 -0.59 6.61 -15.62
N ARG A 379 -0.88 7.91 -15.75
CA ARG A 379 -1.35 8.72 -14.63
C ARG A 379 -2.85 8.55 -14.49
N LEU A 380 -3.32 7.96 -13.39
CA LEU A 380 -4.74 7.68 -13.19
C LEU A 380 -5.57 8.97 -13.24
N ALA A 381 -5.03 10.05 -12.68
CA ALA A 381 -5.66 11.36 -12.65
C ALA A 381 -5.99 11.93 -14.04
N ASP A 382 -5.42 11.43 -15.14
CA ASP A 382 -5.77 11.88 -16.49
C ASP A 382 -7.07 11.22 -17.01
N TYR A 383 -7.45 10.06 -16.43
CA TYR A 383 -8.60 9.24 -16.83
C TYR A 383 -9.72 9.25 -15.79
N TRP A 384 -9.35 9.39 -14.52
CA TRP A 384 -10.24 9.27 -13.36
C TRP A 384 -10.20 10.52 -12.51
N LYS A 385 -11.39 10.96 -12.08
CA LYS A 385 -11.55 12.00 -11.08
C LYS A 385 -12.25 11.37 -9.88
N LEU A 386 -11.60 11.37 -8.72
CA LEU A 386 -12.24 10.97 -7.47
C LEU A 386 -13.49 11.82 -7.20
N GLU A 387 -14.47 11.26 -6.50
CA GLU A 387 -15.68 11.99 -6.12
C GLU A 387 -15.34 13.26 -5.31
N ASP A 388 -16.08 14.34 -5.60
CA ASP A 388 -15.86 15.63 -4.96
C ASP A 388 -16.21 15.57 -3.47
N ILE A 389 -15.48 16.32 -2.65
CA ILE A 389 -15.72 16.44 -1.21
C ILE A 389 -16.34 17.81 -0.93
N THR A 390 -17.48 17.81 -0.25
CA THR A 390 -18.13 19.04 0.23
C THR A 390 -18.12 19.07 1.76
N LEU A 391 -17.13 19.75 2.33
CA LEU A 391 -16.99 19.85 3.79
C LEU A 391 -18.22 20.52 4.42
N GLY A 392 -18.62 20.03 5.60
CA GLY A 392 -19.81 20.47 6.32
C GLY A 392 -21.11 19.77 5.91
N GLN A 393 -21.08 18.94 4.86
CA GLN A 393 -22.25 18.20 4.38
C GLN A 393 -21.93 16.70 4.26
N THR A 394 -22.75 15.87 4.91
CA THR A 394 -22.73 14.42 4.66
C THR A 394 -23.56 14.12 3.41
N ASP A 395 -23.00 13.36 2.49
CA ASP A 395 -23.67 12.87 1.29
C ASP A 395 -23.53 11.33 1.17
N PHE A 396 -23.80 10.80 -0.03
CA PHE A 396 -23.71 9.37 -0.31
C PHE A 396 -22.27 8.82 -0.28
N PHE A 397 -21.28 9.65 -0.60
CA PHE A 397 -19.87 9.26 -0.71
C PHE A 397 -19.09 9.61 0.55
N HIS A 398 -19.31 10.78 1.14
CA HIS A 398 -18.52 11.31 2.24
C HIS A 398 -19.37 11.76 3.42
N TYR A 399 -18.80 11.63 4.62
CA TYR A 399 -19.25 12.37 5.78
C TYR A 399 -18.85 13.85 5.65
N ALA A 400 -19.47 14.70 6.46
CA ALA A 400 -19.22 16.14 6.48
C ALA A 400 -17.77 16.54 6.78
N ASP A 401 -16.93 15.66 7.31
CA ASP A 401 -15.49 15.89 7.52
C ASP A 401 -14.63 15.49 6.31
N GLY A 402 -15.21 14.84 5.29
CA GLY A 402 -14.52 14.32 4.11
C GLY A 402 -14.10 12.86 4.19
N THR A 403 -14.30 12.18 5.33
CA THR A 403 -14.10 10.74 5.46
C THR A 403 -15.14 10.00 4.61
N GLY A 404 -14.78 8.89 3.99
CA GLY A 404 -15.71 8.04 3.25
C GLY A 404 -16.94 7.65 4.07
N HIS A 405 -18.08 7.46 3.41
CA HIS A 405 -19.37 7.11 4.01
C HIS A 405 -20.00 5.85 3.39
N LYS A 406 -19.24 5.15 2.53
CA LYS A 406 -19.66 3.93 1.82
C LYS A 406 -18.48 3.01 1.55
N ASN A 407 -18.77 1.80 1.08
CA ASN A 407 -17.75 0.87 0.59
C ASN A 407 -17.01 1.42 -0.67
N ARG A 408 -15.80 0.92 -0.93
CA ARG A 408 -14.91 1.30 -2.05
C ARG A 408 -14.45 2.76 -1.97
N MET A 409 -14.19 3.26 -0.76
CA MET A 409 -13.68 4.63 -0.49
C MET A 409 -12.22 4.65 -0.01
N GLN A 410 -11.53 3.51 0.06
CA GLN A 410 -10.18 3.44 0.64
C GLN A 410 -9.19 4.36 -0.06
N GLY A 411 -9.21 4.43 -1.39
CA GLY A 411 -8.39 5.35 -2.16
C GLY A 411 -8.76 6.82 -1.91
N ASN A 412 -10.05 7.15 -1.82
CA ASN A 412 -10.54 8.50 -1.51
C ASN A 412 -10.07 8.96 -0.12
N ASP A 413 -10.11 8.08 0.87
CA ASP A 413 -9.58 8.34 2.21
C ASP A 413 -8.06 8.44 2.22
N PHE A 414 -7.37 7.49 1.57
CA PHE A 414 -5.93 7.33 1.67
C PHE A 414 -5.18 8.53 1.10
N VAL A 415 -5.62 9.08 -0.05
CA VAL A 415 -4.99 10.26 -0.67
C VAL A 415 -5.07 11.52 0.21
N GLN A 416 -5.98 11.54 1.19
CA GLN A 416 -6.11 12.64 2.16
C GLN A 416 -5.18 12.45 3.37
N SER A 417 -4.68 11.22 3.59
CA SER A 417 -3.96 10.82 4.79
C SER A 417 -2.56 11.42 4.88
N VAL A 418 -2.04 11.48 6.11
CA VAL A 418 -0.63 11.82 6.35
C VAL A 418 0.29 10.74 5.76
N MET A 419 -0.13 9.47 5.77
CA MET A 419 0.66 8.36 5.21
C MET A 419 0.96 8.58 3.72
N TYR A 420 -0.07 8.89 2.93
CA TYR A 420 0.08 9.18 1.50
C TYR A 420 1.02 10.38 1.24
N ARG A 421 0.89 11.46 2.02
CA ARG A 421 1.78 12.64 1.91
C ARG A 421 3.25 12.35 2.24
N HIS A 422 3.51 11.25 2.94
CA HIS A 422 4.85 10.79 3.31
C HIS A 422 5.34 9.61 2.45
N GLY A 423 4.67 9.30 1.33
CA GLY A 423 5.10 8.27 0.38
C GLY A 423 4.86 6.83 0.84
N VAL A 424 4.06 6.62 1.89
CA VAL A 424 3.57 5.29 2.24
C VAL A 424 2.51 4.89 1.22
N THR A 425 2.62 3.67 0.68
CA THR A 425 1.71 3.16 -0.35
C THR A 425 0.81 2.04 0.20
N CYS A 426 -0.20 1.67 -0.57
CA CYS A 426 -1.05 0.50 -0.30
C CYS A 426 -0.23 -0.77 -0.08
N ALA A 427 0.82 -0.95 -0.88
CA ALA A 427 1.70 -2.12 -0.87
C ALA A 427 2.62 -2.16 0.35
N THR A 428 2.79 -1.05 1.08
CA THR A 428 3.47 -1.04 2.38
C THR A 428 2.72 -1.88 3.41
N CYS A 429 1.39 -1.84 3.38
CA CYS A 429 0.54 -2.54 4.34
C CYS A 429 0.02 -3.87 3.82
N HIS A 430 -0.30 -3.93 2.52
CA HIS A 430 -0.92 -5.08 1.89
C HIS A 430 0.06 -5.89 1.04
N ASP A 431 -0.12 -7.20 1.05
CA ASP A 431 0.50 -8.11 0.10
C ASP A 431 -0.57 -8.73 -0.79
N VAL A 432 -0.71 -8.11 -1.96
CA VAL A 432 -1.72 -8.44 -2.96
C VAL A 432 -1.54 -9.83 -3.58
N HIS A 433 -0.35 -10.43 -3.42
CA HIS A 433 -0.10 -11.80 -3.85
C HIS A 433 -0.60 -12.83 -2.84
N GLY A 434 -1.04 -12.42 -1.64
CA GLY A 434 -1.74 -13.27 -0.69
C GLY A 434 -0.91 -13.66 0.53
N THR A 435 -1.52 -13.52 1.71
CA THR A 435 -0.96 -13.86 3.02
C THR A 435 -2.03 -14.50 3.89
N ASP A 436 -1.63 -15.06 5.02
CA ASP A 436 -2.56 -15.63 6.00
C ASP A 436 -3.21 -14.57 6.91
N ASN A 437 -2.82 -13.30 6.80
CA ASN A 437 -3.39 -12.23 7.60
C ASN A 437 -4.71 -11.72 6.98
N ASP A 438 -5.63 -11.26 7.84
CA ASP A 438 -6.87 -10.65 7.37
C ASP A 438 -6.60 -9.46 6.44
N ALA A 439 -7.51 -9.25 5.49
CA ALA A 439 -7.41 -8.21 4.46
C ALA A 439 -6.09 -8.20 3.67
N GLN A 440 -5.42 -9.35 3.54
CA GLN A 440 -4.15 -9.49 2.82
C GLN A 440 -3.06 -8.58 3.39
N LEU A 441 -3.05 -8.35 4.71
CA LEU A 441 -2.00 -7.58 5.35
C LEU A 441 -0.66 -8.33 5.33
N ARG A 442 0.45 -7.60 5.29
CA ARG A 442 1.80 -8.19 5.40
C ARG A 442 2.05 -8.83 6.76
N GLU A 443 1.53 -8.20 7.80
CA GLU A 443 1.64 -8.63 9.18
C GLU A 443 0.30 -8.41 9.91
N PRO A 444 0.11 -9.01 11.09
CA PRO A 444 -0.98 -8.61 11.98
C PRO A 444 -1.00 -7.09 12.17
N ALA A 445 -2.17 -6.48 12.07
CA ALA A 445 -2.34 -5.02 12.02
C ALA A 445 -1.60 -4.28 13.13
N GLN A 446 -1.64 -4.79 14.37
CA GLN A 446 -0.93 -4.20 15.51
C GLN A 446 0.58 -4.09 15.27
N LYS A 447 1.21 -5.15 14.75
CA LYS A 447 2.66 -5.16 14.47
C LYS A 447 3.00 -4.22 13.34
N LEU A 448 2.18 -4.22 12.28
CA LEU A 448 2.35 -3.33 11.14
C LEU A 448 2.34 -1.86 11.55
N CYS A 449 1.36 -1.43 12.35
CA CYS A 449 1.30 -0.05 12.86
C CYS A 449 2.52 0.28 13.74
N LEU A 450 2.86 -0.61 14.67
CA LEU A 450 3.97 -0.39 15.61
C LEU A 450 5.36 -0.43 14.96
N SER A 451 5.50 -0.97 13.76
CA SER A 451 6.77 -0.92 13.01
C SER A 451 7.25 0.52 12.76
N CYS A 452 6.30 1.45 12.57
CA CYS A 452 6.55 2.89 12.40
C CYS A 452 6.13 3.72 13.62
N HIS A 453 5.11 3.27 14.37
CA HIS A 453 4.51 3.98 15.51
C HIS A 453 4.88 3.34 16.86
N GLY A 454 6.05 2.72 16.96
CA GLY A 454 6.53 2.12 18.21
C GLY A 454 6.79 3.15 19.32
N PRO A 455 7.02 2.72 20.57
CA PRO A 455 7.20 3.63 21.73
C PRO A 455 8.32 4.67 21.57
N ASN A 456 9.36 4.34 20.80
CA ASN A 456 10.49 5.22 20.53
C ASN A 456 10.28 6.13 19.31
N SER A 457 9.14 6.01 18.62
CA SER A 457 8.80 6.84 17.47
C SER A 457 8.18 8.16 17.94
N PRO A 458 8.58 9.31 17.37
CA PRO A 458 7.89 10.58 17.57
C PRO A 458 6.43 10.60 17.10
N ASN A 459 6.00 9.59 16.35
CA ASN A 459 4.61 9.40 15.95
C ASN A 459 3.93 8.27 16.73
N GLY A 460 4.57 7.73 17.77
CA GLY A 460 4.06 6.62 18.57
C GLY A 460 3.02 7.05 19.62
N PRO A 461 2.60 6.12 20.49
CA PRO A 461 1.56 6.38 21.48
C PRO A 461 1.96 7.35 22.62
N HIS A 462 3.26 7.65 22.77
CA HIS A 462 3.83 8.52 23.82
C HIS A 462 3.43 8.15 25.26
N THR A 463 3.24 6.87 25.53
CA THR A 463 2.93 6.31 26.85
C THR A 463 3.95 5.23 27.23
N ALA A 464 3.97 4.83 28.51
CA ALA A 464 4.87 3.77 28.98
C ALA A 464 4.47 2.39 28.45
N SER A 465 3.18 2.18 28.16
CA SER A 465 2.65 0.94 27.60
C SER A 465 1.50 1.17 26.63
N LEU A 466 1.21 0.16 25.79
CA LEU A 466 0.05 0.18 24.91
C LEU A 466 -1.27 0.18 25.71
N GLU A 467 -1.32 -0.48 26.87
CA GLU A 467 -2.50 -0.44 27.75
C GLU A 467 -2.76 0.96 28.30
N GLU A 468 -1.70 1.73 28.62
CA GLU A 468 -1.85 3.11 29.04
C GLU A 468 -2.34 4.01 27.91
N HIS A 469 -1.98 3.72 26.65
CA HIS A 469 -2.47 4.48 25.51
C HIS A 469 -3.92 4.13 25.15
N THR A 470 -4.23 2.84 25.09
CA THR A 470 -5.52 2.33 24.60
C THR A 470 -6.55 2.26 25.71
N HIS A 471 -6.12 2.24 26.97
CA HIS A 471 -6.94 1.95 28.15
C HIS A 471 -7.67 0.60 28.07
N HIS A 472 -7.10 -0.33 27.31
CA HIS A 472 -7.58 -1.69 27.17
C HIS A 472 -6.46 -2.66 27.55
N LYS A 473 -6.84 -3.86 28.01
CA LYS A 473 -5.87 -4.94 28.23
C LYS A 473 -5.14 -5.25 26.93
N ASN A 474 -3.85 -5.57 27.03
CA ASN A 474 -3.06 -6.04 25.90
C ASN A 474 -3.77 -7.21 25.19
N ASP A 475 -3.62 -7.25 23.87
CA ASP A 475 -4.21 -8.24 22.96
C ASP A 475 -5.75 -8.30 22.92
N SER A 476 -6.45 -7.43 23.67
CA SER A 476 -7.89 -7.30 23.53
C SER A 476 -8.25 -6.63 22.21
N PRO A 477 -9.46 -6.85 21.65
CA PRO A 477 -9.89 -6.19 20.43
C PRO A 477 -9.80 -4.65 20.48
N GLY A 478 -10.07 -4.05 21.66
CA GLY A 478 -9.96 -2.60 21.87
C GLY A 478 -8.52 -2.07 21.96
N SER A 479 -7.53 -2.93 22.16
CA SER A 479 -6.10 -2.55 22.16
C SER A 479 -5.49 -2.46 20.76
N GLN A 480 -6.22 -2.91 19.73
CA GLN A 480 -5.74 -2.89 18.34
C GLN A 480 -5.77 -1.46 17.79
N CYS A 481 -4.66 -0.99 17.20
CA CYS A 481 -4.58 0.37 16.61
C CYS A 481 -5.75 0.66 15.66
N VAL A 482 -6.07 -0.32 14.79
CA VAL A 482 -7.13 -0.21 13.78
C VAL A 482 -8.53 -0.13 14.36
N ALA A 483 -8.76 -0.54 15.62
CA ALA A 483 -10.05 -0.40 16.28
C ALA A 483 -10.42 1.08 16.50
N CYS A 484 -9.42 1.92 16.80
CA CYS A 484 -9.60 3.35 17.08
C CYS A 484 -9.25 4.25 15.89
N HIS A 485 -8.19 3.92 15.15
CA HIS A 485 -7.67 4.76 14.08
C HIS A 485 -8.20 4.41 12.69
N MET A 486 -8.80 3.23 12.51
CA MET A 486 -9.46 2.85 11.26
C MET A 486 -10.91 2.44 11.52
N PRO A 487 -11.72 3.33 12.13
CA PRO A 487 -13.09 3.03 12.50
C PRO A 487 -13.93 2.69 11.26
N LYS A 488 -15.04 2.00 11.49
CA LYS A 488 -15.96 1.63 10.40
C LYS A 488 -16.63 2.88 9.84
N ILE A 489 -16.62 3.02 8.51
CA ILE A 489 -17.07 4.22 7.79
C ILE A 489 -18.44 4.09 7.12
N GLU A 490 -19.07 2.93 7.21
CA GLU A 490 -20.37 2.67 6.60
C GLU A 490 -21.33 2.15 7.66
N LYS A 491 -22.57 2.66 7.66
CA LYS A 491 -23.70 2.10 8.43
C LYS A 491 -24.72 1.40 7.53
N GLN A 492 -24.67 1.70 6.24
CA GLN A 492 -25.69 1.38 5.23
C GLN A 492 -25.13 0.30 4.29
N GLY A 493 -24.94 -0.90 4.83
CA GLY A 493 -24.39 -2.03 4.11
C GLY A 493 -24.98 -3.34 4.60
N VAL A 494 -24.33 -4.45 4.29
CA VAL A 494 -24.68 -5.72 4.94
C VAL A 494 -24.22 -5.61 6.40
N PRO A 495 -25.10 -5.77 7.40
CA PRO A 495 -24.71 -5.66 8.80
C PRO A 495 -23.50 -6.56 9.10
N GLY A 496 -22.42 -5.97 9.61
CA GLY A 496 -21.15 -6.66 9.90
C GLY A 496 -20.11 -6.63 8.77
N SER A 497 -20.42 -6.06 7.59
CA SER A 497 -19.50 -5.95 6.45
C SER A 497 -18.89 -4.56 6.26
N PHE A 498 -18.82 -3.76 7.31
CA PHE A 498 -18.45 -2.36 7.19
C PHE A 498 -16.95 -2.20 6.92
N VAL A 499 -16.65 -1.35 5.93
CA VAL A 499 -15.29 -0.99 5.56
C VAL A 499 -14.69 -0.09 6.63
N SER A 500 -13.39 -0.23 6.86
CA SER A 500 -12.62 0.62 7.77
C SER A 500 -12.07 1.85 7.04
N SER A 501 -12.10 3.00 7.70
CA SER A 501 -11.49 4.25 7.22
C SER A 501 -10.02 4.05 6.90
N HIS A 502 -9.53 4.71 5.85
CA HIS A 502 -8.09 4.82 5.54
C HIS A 502 -7.58 6.25 5.70
N THR A 503 -8.31 7.11 6.43
CA THR A 503 -7.80 8.43 6.85
C THR A 503 -6.82 8.32 8.03
N PHE A 504 -6.88 7.20 8.75
CA PHE A 504 -6.14 6.88 10.01
C PHE A 504 -6.44 7.83 11.18
N GLN A 505 -7.44 8.70 11.02
CA GLN A 505 -7.82 9.68 12.01
C GLN A 505 -8.67 9.05 13.11
N PHE A 506 -8.44 9.49 14.33
CA PHE A 506 -9.32 9.16 15.45
C PHE A 506 -10.59 10.03 15.36
N ILE A 507 -11.75 9.39 15.18
CA ILE A 507 -13.04 10.08 15.17
C ILE A 507 -13.49 10.30 16.62
N THR A 508 -13.54 11.55 17.07
CA THR A 508 -13.92 11.90 18.44
C THR A 508 -15.43 11.71 18.66
N PRO A 509 -15.90 11.56 19.91
CA PRO A 509 -17.33 11.58 20.18
C PRO A 509 -17.98 12.93 19.79
N ALA A 510 -17.25 14.05 19.88
CA ALA A 510 -17.72 15.35 19.40
C ALA A 510 -17.96 15.37 17.87
N MET A 511 -17.07 14.75 17.09
CA MET A 511 -17.28 14.54 15.65
C MET A 511 -18.51 13.67 15.37
N THR A 512 -18.78 12.64 16.17
CA THR A 512 -20.04 11.89 16.08
C THR A 512 -21.25 12.79 16.34
N ASP A 513 -21.22 13.61 17.38
CA ASP A 513 -22.35 14.49 17.72
C ASP A 513 -22.59 15.53 16.63
N LYS A 514 -21.53 16.08 16.04
CA LYS A 514 -21.56 17.11 15.00
C LYS A 514 -21.88 16.58 13.62
N TYR A 515 -21.18 15.53 13.17
CA TYR A 515 -21.20 15.02 11.80
C TYR A 515 -21.97 13.69 11.64
N LYS A 516 -22.50 13.14 12.74
CA LYS A 516 -23.28 11.88 12.78
C LYS A 516 -22.50 10.63 12.35
N MET A 517 -21.18 10.75 12.39
CA MET A 517 -20.20 9.69 12.08
C MET A 517 -20.13 8.63 13.17
N LEU A 518 -19.58 7.45 12.85
CA LEU A 518 -19.22 6.44 13.84
C LEU A 518 -17.91 6.81 14.52
N ASN A 519 -17.90 6.94 15.85
CA ASN A 519 -16.66 6.96 16.63
C ASN A 519 -16.33 5.54 17.11
N PRO A 520 -15.05 5.22 17.35
CA PRO A 520 -14.64 3.88 17.75
C PRO A 520 -15.16 3.47 19.14
N CYS A 521 -15.42 4.42 20.05
CA CYS A 521 -15.83 4.13 21.42
C CYS A 521 -17.25 3.56 21.48
N THR A 522 -18.25 4.33 21.02
CA THR A 522 -19.66 3.91 21.08
C THR A 522 -20.02 2.88 20.02
N SER A 523 -19.12 2.60 19.06
CA SER A 523 -19.28 1.47 18.14
C SER A 523 -19.04 0.13 18.83
N CYS A 524 -18.20 0.08 19.87
CA CYS A 524 -17.98 -1.11 20.69
C CYS A 524 -18.78 -1.09 22.00
N HIS A 525 -18.90 0.08 22.63
CA HIS A 525 -19.67 0.29 23.86
C HIS A 525 -21.09 0.77 23.52
N THR A 526 -21.88 -0.12 22.92
CA THR A 526 -23.19 0.22 22.35
C THR A 526 -24.25 0.63 23.38
N ASP A 527 -24.01 0.35 24.67
CA ASP A 527 -24.84 0.76 25.81
C ASP A 527 -24.46 2.15 26.37
N LYS A 528 -23.43 2.80 25.83
CA LYS A 528 -22.90 4.08 26.30
C LYS A 528 -23.15 5.21 25.31
N SER A 529 -23.16 6.43 25.83
CA SER A 529 -23.34 7.66 25.05
C SER A 529 -22.00 8.30 24.65
N THR A 530 -22.04 9.23 23.69
CA THR A 530 -20.90 10.11 23.35
C THR A 530 -20.47 10.96 24.54
N ILE A 531 -21.40 11.35 25.42
CA ILE A 531 -21.11 12.04 26.68
C ILE A 531 -20.23 11.19 27.61
N TRP A 532 -20.55 9.89 27.74
CA TRP A 532 -19.72 8.97 28.52
C TRP A 532 -18.32 8.85 27.90
N ALA A 533 -18.24 8.61 26.59
CA ALA A 533 -16.95 8.45 25.90
C ALA A 533 -16.07 9.71 26.03
N ASN A 534 -16.65 10.90 25.87
CA ASN A 534 -15.93 12.16 26.07
C ASN A 534 -15.43 12.30 27.52
N LYS A 535 -16.27 11.96 28.52
CA LYS A 535 -15.86 12.01 29.93
C LYS A 535 -14.69 11.06 30.22
N GLU A 536 -14.72 9.85 29.67
CA GLU A 536 -13.61 8.90 29.82
C GLU A 536 -12.34 9.44 29.17
N LEU A 537 -12.40 9.89 27.91
CA LEU A 537 -11.24 10.44 27.18
C LEU A 537 -10.60 11.64 27.89
N LEU A 538 -11.42 12.54 28.46
CA LEU A 538 -10.93 13.70 29.22
C LEU A 538 -10.31 13.31 30.57
N SER A 539 -10.56 12.12 31.08
CA SER A 539 -9.90 11.62 32.30
C SER A 539 -8.48 11.08 32.05
N TRP A 540 -8.12 10.83 30.79
CA TRP A 540 -6.82 10.28 30.42
C TRP A 540 -5.76 11.38 30.42
N LYS A 541 -4.62 11.13 31.09
CA LYS A 541 -3.54 12.12 31.24
C LYS A 541 -2.85 12.50 29.92
N THR A 542 -2.99 11.65 28.91
CA THR A 542 -2.32 11.71 27.61
C THR A 542 -3.18 12.34 26.54
N THR A 543 -4.46 12.61 26.86
CA THR A 543 -5.42 13.14 25.91
C THR A 543 -5.44 14.66 25.98
N SER A 544 -5.32 15.32 24.82
CA SER A 544 -5.49 16.76 24.70
C SER A 544 -6.99 17.12 24.74
N PRO A 545 -7.46 17.96 25.69
CA PRO A 545 -8.86 18.40 25.72
C PRO A 545 -9.28 19.05 24.39
N TRP A 546 -8.38 19.84 23.79
CA TRP A 546 -8.57 20.48 22.49
C TRP A 546 -8.75 19.50 21.33
N ARG A 547 -8.23 18.26 21.44
CA ARG A 547 -8.47 17.22 20.43
C ARG A 547 -9.77 16.48 20.65
N VAL A 548 -10.25 16.35 21.89
CA VAL A 548 -11.51 15.66 22.21
C VAL A 548 -12.72 16.53 21.89
N GLU A 549 -12.58 17.85 22.05
CA GLU A 549 -13.66 18.83 21.86
C GLU A 549 -13.89 19.24 20.40
N GLN A 550 -13.07 18.78 19.44
CA GLN A 550 -13.16 19.12 18.01
C GLN A 550 -14.17 18.29 17.22
#